data_AF-D6RCG2-F1
#
_entry.id   AF-D6RCG2-F1
#
_cell.length_a   1.000
_cell.length_b   1.000
_cell.length_c   1.000
_cell.angle_alpha   90.00
_cell.angle_beta   90.00
_cell.angle_gamma   90.00
#
_symmetry.space_group_name_H-M   'P 1'
#
loop_
_entity.id
_entity.type
_entity.pdbx_description
1 polymer ?
#
loop_
_entity_poly.entity_id
_entity_poly.type
_entity_poly.pdbx_seq_one_letter_code
_entity_poly.pdbx_strand_id
1 'polypeptide(L)'
;MATLLLQLLGLGVALAAAALILVSIVAFITATKMPPCYQHEEEKFFLNAKGQKEALPSIWDSPTKQLSVVVPSYNEEKRACDDG
;
A
#
# COMPACT_ATOMS: atom_id res chain seq x y z
N MET A 1 -32.85 36.14 -9.48
CA MET A 1 -31.47 36.26 -8.96
C MET A 1 -31.14 35.15 -7.97
N ALA A 2 -31.85 35.00 -6.86
CA ALA A 2 -31.56 33.97 -5.85
C ALA A 2 -31.63 32.51 -6.35
N THR A 3 -32.62 32.18 -7.20
CA THR A 3 -32.77 30.84 -7.80
C THR A 3 -31.63 30.48 -8.75
N LEU A 4 -31.16 31.44 -9.55
CA LEU A 4 -30.02 31.26 -10.46
C LEU A 4 -28.72 30.98 -9.69
N LEU A 5 -28.50 31.70 -8.58
CA LEU A 5 -27.35 31.48 -7.70
C LEU A 5 -27.37 30.09 -7.07
N LEU A 6 -28.54 29.62 -6.63
CA LEU A 6 -28.70 28.28 -6.07
C LEU A 6 -28.44 27.17 -7.10
N GLN A 7 -28.87 27.36 -8.35
CA GLN A 7 -28.59 26.42 -9.44
C GLN A 7 -27.10 26.36 -9.78
N LEU A 8 -26.43 27.51 -9.85
CA LEU A 8 -24.98 27.57 -10.11
C LEU A 8 -24.18 26.89 -8.99
N LEU A 9 -24.56 27.09 -7.73
CA LEU A 9 -23.95 26.42 -6.59
C LEU A 9 -24.16 24.90 -6.65
N GLY A 10 -25.39 24.46 -6.95
CA GLY A 10 -25.70 23.04 -7.09
C GLY A 10 -24.91 22.36 -8.22
N LEU A 11 -24.77 23.03 -9.36
CA LEU A 11 -23.95 22.55 -10.48
C LEU A 11 -22.47 22.46 -10.08
N GLY A 12 -21.95 23.45 -9.36
CA GLY A 12 -20.57 23.45 -8.87
C GLY A 12 -20.29 22.29 -7.90
N VAL A 13 -21.20 22.04 -6.96
CA VAL A 13 -21.10 20.90 -6.03
C VAL A 13 -21.17 19.58 -6.77
N ALA A 14 -22.09 19.43 -7.72
CA ALA A 14 -22.21 18.21 -8.52
C ALA A 14 -20.94 17.94 -9.35
N LEU A 15 -20.35 18.98 -9.95
CA LEU A 15 -19.12 18.87 -10.71
C LEU A 15 -17.93 18.49 -9.82
N ALA A 16 -17.80 19.12 -8.65
CA ALA A 16 -16.76 18.80 -7.68
C ALA A 16 -16.88 17.35 -7.18
N ALA A 17 -18.09 16.91 -6.85
CA ALA A 17 -18.35 15.53 -6.44
C ALA A 17 -17.97 14.53 -7.54
N ALA A 18 -18.36 14.80 -8.79
CA ALA A 18 -18.01 13.96 -9.94
C ALA A 18 -16.48 13.88 -10.14
N ALA A 19 -15.77 15.01 -10.03
CA ALA A 19 -14.32 15.05 -10.11
C ALA A 19 -13.64 14.24 -9.00
N LEU A 20 -14.11 14.36 -7.75
CA LEU A 20 -13.59 13.59 -6.62
C LEU A 20 -13.81 12.08 -6.80
N ILE A 21 -14.98 11.68 -7.32
CA ILE A 21 -15.27 10.27 -7.62
C ILE A 21 -14.29 9.76 -8.69
N LEU A 22 -14.09 10.52 -9.77
CA LEU A 22 -13.16 10.14 -10.84
C LEU A 22 -11.73 9.98 -10.31
N VAL A 23 -11.24 10.94 -9.53
CA VAL A 23 -9.91 10.88 -8.91
C VAL A 23 -9.80 9.65 -7.99
N SER A 24 -10.83 9.35 -7.21
CA SER A 24 -10.85 8.19 -6.32
C SER A 24 -10.79 6.87 -7.10
N ILE A 25 -11.52 6.76 -8.21
CA ILE A 25 -11.49 5.57 -9.09
C ILE A 25 -10.10 5.39 -9.70
N VAL A 26 -9.50 6.46 -10.23
CA VAL A 26 -8.15 6.42 -10.80
C VAL A 26 -7.14 6.00 -9.73
N ALA A 27 -7.19 6.61 -8.55
CA ALA A 27 -6.31 6.26 -7.43
C ALA A 27 -6.47 4.80 -7.00
N PHE A 28 -7.70 4.27 -6.95
CA PHE A 28 -7.97 2.87 -6.60
C PHE A 28 -7.38 1.90 -7.64
N ILE A 29 -7.58 2.17 -8.94
CA ILE A 29 -7.03 1.34 -10.02
C ILE A 29 -5.50 1.41 -10.04
N THR A 30 -4.91 2.59 -9.80
CA THR A 30 -3.44 2.73 -9.74
C THR A 30 -2.85 2.09 -8.49
N ALA A 31 -3.52 2.17 -7.34
CA ALA A 31 -3.06 1.50 -6.12
C ALA A 31 -3.14 -0.03 -6.23
N THR A 32 -4.12 -0.57 -6.97
CA THR A 32 -4.22 -2.01 -7.24
C THR A 32 -3.23 -2.50 -8.31
N LYS A 33 -2.59 -1.59 -9.05
CA LYS A 33 -1.44 -1.85 -9.92
C LYS A 33 -0.12 -1.91 -9.15
N MET A 34 -0.13 -2.10 -7.82
CA MET A 34 1.07 -2.59 -7.15
C MET A 34 1.45 -3.91 -7.82
N PRO A 35 2.70 -4.07 -8.27
CA PRO A 35 3.11 -5.32 -8.88
C PRO A 35 2.81 -6.43 -7.86
N PRO A 36 2.30 -7.59 -8.30
CA PRO A 36 2.09 -8.71 -7.41
C PRO A 36 3.47 -9.18 -6.95
N CYS A 37 4.00 -8.56 -5.89
CA CYS A 37 5.11 -9.11 -5.15
C CYS A 37 4.52 -10.33 -4.45
N TYR A 38 4.60 -11.45 -5.17
CA TYR A 38 4.07 -12.72 -4.76
C TYR A 38 4.86 -13.15 -3.54
N GLN A 39 4.30 -12.91 -2.36
CA GLN A 39 4.84 -13.44 -1.13
C GLN A 39 4.61 -14.95 -1.15
N HIS A 40 5.66 -15.72 -1.45
CA HIS A 40 5.55 -17.18 -1.42
C HIS A 40 5.13 -17.63 -0.02
N GLU A 41 4.23 -18.61 0.09
CA GLU A 41 3.81 -19.17 1.39
C GLU A 41 4.99 -19.66 2.25
N GLU A 42 6.12 -19.99 1.62
CA GLU A 42 7.36 -20.36 2.29
C GLU A 42 8.03 -19.18 3.02
N GLU A 43 7.89 -17.95 2.51
CA GLU A 43 8.43 -16.73 3.13
C GLU A 43 7.75 -16.35 4.43
N LYS A 44 6.61 -16.96 4.78
CA LYS A 44 5.95 -16.76 6.08
C LYS A 44 6.68 -17.44 7.23
N PHE A 45 7.67 -18.27 6.91
CA PHE A 45 8.38 -19.08 7.90
C PHE A 45 9.90 -18.95 7.74
N PHE A 46 10.62 -19.13 8.83
CA PHE A 46 12.07 -19.23 8.87
C PHE A 46 12.50 -20.53 9.55
N LEU A 47 13.75 -20.95 9.32
CA LEU A 47 14.34 -22.07 10.03
C LEU A 47 15.01 -21.56 11.29
N ASN A 48 14.62 -22.09 12.44
CA ASN A 48 15.28 -21.80 13.71
C ASN A 48 16.67 -22.47 13.77
N ALA A 49 17.44 -22.19 14.83
CA ALA A 49 18.77 -22.78 15.02
C ALA A 49 18.77 -24.32 15.15
N LYS A 50 17.60 -24.94 15.36
CA LYS A 50 17.40 -26.40 15.41
C LYS A 50 16.93 -26.98 14.07
N GLY A 51 16.85 -26.16 13.01
CA GLY A 51 16.37 -26.55 11.69
C GLY A 51 14.86 -26.77 11.61
N GLN A 52 14.09 -26.30 12.59
CA GLN A 52 12.63 -26.39 12.59
C GLN A 52 12.02 -25.15 11.97
N LYS A 53 10.92 -25.34 11.22
CA LYS A 53 10.17 -24.26 10.58
C LYS A 53 9.32 -23.53 11.62
N GLU A 54 9.59 -22.25 11.84
CA GLU A 54 8.85 -21.35 12.73
C GLU A 54 8.25 -20.19 11.93
N ALA A 55 7.10 -19.69 12.34
CA ALA A 55 6.46 -18.54 11.68
C ALA A 55 7.24 -17.26 11.98
N LEU A 56 7.41 -16.38 10.99
CA LEU A 56 7.99 -15.07 11.20
C LEU A 56 7.19 -14.29 12.27
N PRO A 57 7.88 -13.59 13.18
CA PRO A 57 7.22 -12.78 14.19
C PRO A 57 6.41 -11.65 13.53
N SER A 58 5.25 -11.37 14.10
CA SER A 58 4.41 -10.24 13.74
C SER A 58 4.93 -8.96 14.37
N ILE A 59 4.63 -7.81 13.76
CA ILE A 59 4.93 -6.49 14.33
C ILE A 59 4.15 -6.21 15.63
N TRP A 60 3.07 -6.96 15.87
CA TRP A 60 2.25 -6.88 17.08
C TRP A 60 2.79 -7.75 18.21
N ASP A 61 3.72 -8.66 17.91
CA ASP A 61 4.34 -9.50 18.92
C ASP A 61 5.34 -8.68 19.74
N SER A 62 5.48 -9.02 21.01
CA SER A 62 6.48 -8.37 21.86
C SER A 62 7.89 -8.65 21.33
N PRO A 63 8.77 -7.63 21.25
CA PRO A 63 10.10 -7.82 20.68
C PRO A 63 10.96 -8.73 21.57
N THR A 64 11.49 -9.80 21.00
CA THR A 64 12.37 -10.74 21.72
C THR A 64 13.76 -10.15 21.98
N LYS A 65 14.22 -9.22 21.12
CA LYS A 65 15.53 -8.58 21.17
C LYS A 65 15.43 -7.13 20.74
N GLN A 66 16.21 -6.26 21.37
CA GLN A 66 16.39 -4.88 20.95
C GLN A 66 17.59 -4.82 20.00
N LEU A 67 17.33 -4.75 18.71
CA LEU A 67 18.34 -4.78 17.65
C LEU A 67 18.26 -3.48 16.84
N SER A 68 19.41 -2.93 16.46
CA SER A 68 19.52 -1.85 15.48
C SER A 68 20.21 -2.42 14.25
N VAL A 69 19.54 -2.37 13.11
CA VAL A 69 20.07 -2.83 11.82
C VAL A 69 20.16 -1.62 10.91
N VAL A 70 21.37 -1.32 10.43
CA VAL A 70 21.58 -0.30 9.41
C VAL A 70 21.53 -1.00 8.06
N VAL A 71 20.44 -0.78 7.31
CA VAL A 71 20.28 -1.31 5.96
C VAL A 71 20.70 -0.24 4.96
N PRO A 72 21.72 -0.49 4.11
CA PRO A 72 22.08 0.45 3.06
C PRO A 72 21.02 0.45 1.95
N SER A 73 20.34 1.57 1.78
CA SER A 73 19.25 1.74 0.79
C SER A 73 19.80 2.13 -0.59
N TYR A 74 20.57 1.24 -1.22
CA TYR A 74 21.07 1.48 -2.56
C TYR A 74 20.09 0.96 -3.62
N ASN A 75 19.49 1.88 -4.38
CA ASN A 75 18.77 1.60 -5.61
C ASN A 75 17.68 0.50 -5.43
N GLU A 76 16.91 0.63 -4.35
CA GLU A 76 15.84 -0.29 -3.96
C GLU A 76 14.72 -0.35 -5.01
N GLU A 77 14.54 0.73 -5.78
CA GLU A 77 13.57 0.85 -6.86
C GLU A 77 13.80 -0.14 -8.00
N LYS A 78 15.04 -0.62 -8.22
CA LYS A 78 15.30 -1.68 -9.22
C LYS A 78 15.22 -3.09 -8.64
N ARG A 79 15.01 -3.24 -7.33
CA ARG A 79 14.80 -4.54 -6.65
C ARG A 79 13.34 -4.81 -6.35
N ALA A 80 12.50 -3.78 -6.37
CA ALA A 80 11.07 -3.94 -6.19
C ALA A 80 10.49 -4.63 -7.43
N CYS A 81 10.02 -5.87 -7.22
CA CYS A 81 9.32 -6.72 -8.19
C CYS A 81 9.92 -6.67 -9.61
N ASP A 82 10.78 -7.65 -9.92
CA ASP A 82 11.36 -7.83 -11.26
C ASP A 82 10.23 -7.93 -12.31
N ASP A 83 10.08 -6.89 -13.13
CA ASP A 83 9.17 -6.85 -14.28
C ASP A 83 9.77 -7.76 -15.37
N GLY A 84 9.58 -9.07 -15.23
CA GLY A 84 9.83 -10.04 -16.29
C GLY A 84 8.90 -9.84 -17.48
#